data_AF-A0A9W7WK88-F1
#
_entry.id   AF-A0A9W7WK88-F1
#
_cell.length_a   1.000
_cell.length_b   1.000
_cell.length_c   1.000
_cell.angle_alpha   90.00
_cell.angle_beta   90.00
_cell.angle_gamma   90.00
#
_symmetry.space_group_name_H-M   'P 1'
#
loop_
_entity.id
_entity.type
_entity.pdbx_description
1 polymer ?
#
loop_
_entity_poly.entity_id
_entity_poly.type
_entity_poly.pdbx_seq_one_letter_code
_entity_poly.pdbx_strand_id
1 'polypeptide(L)'
;MRHYKYLSEKEIRYTLHGSTPSEYWRASRIPRGLRIQKAPTIGGGDPEFCKKWCEIMNKASLDLTLLVIEFTQKELKKVREEIEETNASIIASHSDVNFNQQLELLHTSMAEFKQGIQQMKIRKFRRDTLDYKESRVYPWLNRDSTFSRPSRKVRFEDEALHTSASSGDSEVDFFIRSHKRDRKSSKNGTQIPTPQKTTRRGRRGGKRRHSATSSEEGSPPKDNLIFNLTGQELHPQEEL
;
A
#
# COMPACT_ATOMS: atom_id res chain seq x y z
N MET A 1 -19.41 24.76 -9.09
CA MET A 1 -18.82 23.68 -9.93
C MET A 1 -17.43 23.22 -9.52
N ARG A 2 -16.38 24.06 -9.45
CA ARG A 2 -15.02 23.59 -9.08
C ARG A 2 -14.96 22.92 -7.69
N HIS A 3 -15.61 23.53 -6.70
CA HIS A 3 -15.67 22.99 -5.34
C HIS A 3 -16.38 21.62 -5.28
N TYR A 4 -17.54 21.51 -5.94
CA TYR A 4 -18.27 20.25 -6.07
C TYR A 4 -17.41 19.14 -6.70
N LYS A 5 -16.72 19.44 -7.81
CA LYS A 5 -15.78 18.49 -8.44
C LYS A 5 -14.71 18.01 -7.44
N TYR A 6 -14.09 18.93 -6.70
CA TYR A 6 -13.07 18.58 -5.71
C TYR A 6 -13.62 17.65 -4.63
N LEU A 7 -14.82 17.93 -4.11
CA LEU A 7 -15.48 17.09 -3.12
C LEU A 7 -15.82 15.70 -3.69
N SER A 8 -16.36 15.62 -4.90
CA SER A 8 -16.65 14.34 -5.57
C SER A 8 -15.39 13.50 -5.78
N GLU A 9 -14.27 14.10 -6.22
CA GLU A 9 -13.00 13.38 -6.31
C GLU A 9 -12.50 12.91 -4.94
N LYS A 10 -12.66 13.75 -3.90
CA LYS A 10 -12.32 13.41 -2.51
C LYS A 10 -13.15 12.22 -2.04
N GLU A 11 -14.44 12.19 -2.32
CA GLU A 11 -15.33 11.06 -2.02
C GLU A 11 -14.88 9.77 -2.73
N ILE A 12 -14.57 9.85 -4.03
CA ILE A 12 -14.06 8.69 -4.79
C ILE A 12 -12.78 8.15 -4.16
N ARG A 13 -11.85 9.05 -3.79
CA ARG A 13 -10.60 8.67 -3.11
C ARG A 13 -10.87 7.97 -1.79
N TYR A 14 -11.73 8.50 -0.93
CA TYR A 14 -12.07 7.87 0.34
C TYR A 14 -12.83 6.55 0.16
N THR A 15 -13.80 6.49 -0.75
CA THR A 15 -14.55 5.26 -1.05
C THR A 15 -13.60 4.14 -1.45
N LEU A 16 -12.67 4.40 -2.37
CA LEU A 16 -11.68 3.41 -2.81
C LEU A 16 -10.61 3.15 -1.74
N HIS A 17 -10.27 4.15 -0.93
CA HIS A 17 -9.32 3.99 0.17
C HIS A 17 -9.91 3.22 1.36
N GLY A 18 -11.23 3.15 1.51
CA GLY A 18 -11.91 2.29 2.49
C GLY A 18 -12.16 0.89 1.95
N SER A 19 -12.71 0.77 0.72
CA SER A 19 -13.05 -0.53 0.15
C SER A 19 -11.83 -1.39 -0.15
N THR A 20 -10.73 -0.80 -0.61
CA THR A 20 -9.52 -1.59 -0.94
C THR A 20 -8.91 -2.26 0.30
N PRO A 21 -8.61 -1.55 1.41
CA PRO A 21 -8.15 -2.19 2.64
C PRO A 21 -9.12 -3.23 3.20
N SER A 22 -10.44 -3.04 3.04
CA SER A 22 -11.43 -4.06 3.44
C SER A 22 -11.24 -5.38 2.66
N GLU A 23 -10.94 -5.33 1.36
CA GLU A 23 -10.60 -6.54 0.59
C GLU A 23 -9.32 -7.21 1.11
N TYR A 24 -8.30 -6.41 1.43
CA TYR A 24 -7.07 -6.92 2.02
C TYR A 24 -7.34 -7.62 3.34
N TRP A 25 -8.11 -6.99 4.22
CA TRP A 25 -8.47 -7.54 5.53
C TRP A 25 -9.28 -8.84 5.38
N ARG A 26 -10.32 -8.87 4.53
CA ARG A 26 -11.11 -10.09 4.24
C ARG A 26 -10.26 -11.23 3.69
N ALA A 27 -9.28 -10.93 2.84
CA ALA A 27 -8.36 -11.93 2.31
C ALA A 27 -7.23 -12.33 3.29
N SER A 28 -7.21 -11.80 4.53
CA SER A 28 -6.10 -11.93 5.48
C SER A 28 -4.74 -11.55 4.87
N ARG A 29 -4.74 -10.53 4.01
CA ARG A 29 -3.55 -10.00 3.32
C ARG A 29 -3.23 -8.60 3.83
N ILE A 30 -1.95 -8.30 3.91
CA ILE A 30 -1.46 -7.00 4.36
C ILE A 30 -0.90 -6.25 3.14
N PRO A 31 -1.33 -5.00 2.86
CA PRO A 31 -0.74 -4.17 1.82
C PRO A 31 0.75 -3.97 2.06
N ARG A 32 1.60 -4.02 1.01
CA ARG A 32 3.06 -3.88 1.17
C ARG A 32 3.51 -2.68 2.02
N GLY A 33 2.80 -1.55 1.94
CA GLY A 33 3.12 -0.34 2.72
C GLY A 33 2.80 -0.41 4.21
N LEU A 34 1.95 -1.36 4.64
CA LEU A 34 1.55 -1.57 6.03
C LEU A 34 2.21 -2.81 6.66
N ARG A 35 2.98 -3.59 5.88
CA ARG A 35 3.69 -4.77 6.39
C ARG A 35 4.85 -4.35 7.30
N ILE A 36 4.83 -4.82 8.53
CA ILE A 36 5.96 -4.64 9.45
C ILE A 36 7.10 -5.60 9.07
N GLN A 37 8.13 -5.10 8.39
CA GLN A 37 9.29 -5.88 7.97
C GLN A 37 10.43 -5.82 9.00
N LYS A 38 10.19 -6.39 10.18
CA LYS A 38 11.22 -6.54 11.23
C LYS A 38 11.59 -8.00 11.40
N ALA A 39 12.88 -8.31 11.29
CA ALA A 39 13.41 -9.62 11.59
C ALA A 39 13.75 -9.71 13.09
N PRO A 40 13.58 -10.88 13.72
CA PRO A 40 14.00 -11.09 15.09
C PRO A 40 15.52 -10.95 15.22
N THR A 41 15.99 -10.23 16.23
CA THR A 41 17.42 -10.08 16.54
C THR A 41 17.96 -11.30 17.27
N ILE A 42 17.13 -11.93 18.10
CA ILE A 42 17.44 -13.12 18.90
C ILE A 42 16.44 -14.21 18.49
N GLY A 43 16.87 -15.47 18.38
CA GLY A 43 15.99 -16.58 18.01
C GLY A 43 15.74 -16.73 16.50
N GLY A 44 16.43 -15.96 15.65
CA GLY A 44 16.25 -16.04 14.19
C GLY A 44 16.68 -17.37 13.54
N GLY A 45 17.35 -18.26 14.28
CA GLY A 45 17.70 -19.62 13.83
C GLY A 45 16.67 -20.68 14.20
N ASP A 46 15.72 -20.35 15.07
CA ASP A 46 14.63 -21.25 15.45
C ASP A 46 13.40 -20.98 14.56
N PRO A 47 12.99 -21.95 13.71
CA PRO A 47 11.86 -21.76 12.81
C PRO A 47 10.54 -21.56 13.55
N GLU A 48 10.36 -22.17 14.74
CA GLU A 48 9.13 -22.02 15.52
C GLU A 48 9.00 -20.62 16.10
N PHE A 49 10.10 -20.09 16.64
CA PHE A 49 10.17 -18.71 17.10
C PHE A 49 9.91 -17.72 15.95
N CYS A 50 10.53 -17.94 14.78
CA CYS A 50 10.31 -17.09 13.61
C CYS A 50 8.86 -17.12 13.11
N LYS A 51 8.19 -18.27 13.20
CA LYS A 51 6.77 -18.40 12.87
C LYS A 51 5.91 -17.54 13.79
N LYS A 52 6.07 -17.69 15.12
CA LYS A 52 5.34 -16.88 16.13
C LYS A 52 5.63 -15.39 15.97
N TRP A 53 6.88 -15.02 15.67
CA TRP A 53 7.26 -13.64 15.38
C TRP A 53 6.47 -13.08 14.17
N CYS A 54 6.41 -13.82 13.07
CA CYS A 54 5.64 -13.42 11.89
C CYS A 54 4.15 -13.29 12.19
N GLU A 55 3.57 -14.18 13.00
CA GLU A 55 2.16 -14.12 13.42
C GLU A 55 1.84 -12.84 14.19
N ILE A 56 2.69 -12.45 15.15
CA ILE A 56 2.54 -11.20 15.91
C ILE A 56 2.61 -9.98 14.97
N MET A 57 3.60 -9.96 14.07
CA MET A 57 3.75 -8.87 13.09
C MET A 57 2.56 -8.80 12.13
N ASN A 58 2.04 -9.95 11.70
CA ASN A 58 0.87 -10.03 10.83
C ASN A 58 -0.36 -9.47 11.54
N LYS A 59 -0.62 -9.89 12.78
CA LYS A 59 -1.73 -9.40 13.59
C LYS A 59 -1.69 -7.88 13.74
N ALA A 60 -0.56 -7.33 14.18
CA ALA A 60 -0.40 -5.89 14.31
C ALA A 60 -0.60 -5.14 12.98
N SER A 61 -0.12 -5.70 11.86
CA SER A 61 -0.31 -5.08 10.54
C SER A 61 -1.76 -5.14 10.04
N LEU A 62 -2.50 -6.19 10.40
CA LEU A 62 -3.94 -6.30 10.11
C LEU A 62 -4.75 -5.31 10.96
N ASP A 63 -4.39 -5.14 12.24
CA ASP A 63 -5.00 -4.14 13.12
C ASP A 63 -4.78 -2.71 12.57
N LEU A 64 -3.58 -2.41 12.06
CA LEU A 64 -3.32 -1.14 11.35
C LEU A 64 -4.19 -0.99 10.09
N THR A 65 -4.47 -2.09 9.39
CA THR A 65 -5.36 -2.06 8.21
C THR A 65 -6.79 -1.73 8.64
N LEU A 66 -7.27 -2.31 9.75
CA LEU A 66 -8.58 -2.03 10.30
C LEU A 66 -8.72 -0.58 10.76
N LEU A 67 -7.72 -0.05 11.46
CA LEU A 67 -7.67 1.36 11.88
C LEU A 67 -7.83 2.33 10.68
N VAL A 68 -7.20 2.01 9.54
CA VAL A 68 -7.33 2.80 8.31
C VAL A 68 -8.74 2.72 7.73
N ILE A 69 -9.38 1.55 7.77
CA ILE A 69 -10.77 1.36 7.32
C ILE A 69 -11.70 2.26 8.15
N GLU A 70 -11.62 2.18 9.47
CA GLU A 70 -12.46 2.94 10.40
C GLU A 70 -12.30 4.45 10.20
N PHE A 71 -11.06 4.93 10.14
CA PHE A 71 -10.77 6.35 9.88
C PHE A 71 -11.37 6.80 8.54
N THR A 72 -11.18 6.00 7.49
CA THR A 72 -11.67 6.32 6.15
C THR A 72 -13.19 6.36 6.10
N GLN A 73 -13.87 5.43 6.76
CA GLN A 73 -15.34 5.43 6.84
C GLN A 73 -15.88 6.67 7.54
N LYS A 74 -15.23 7.12 8.62
CA LYS A 74 -15.60 8.36 9.32
C LYS A 74 -15.45 9.58 8.42
N GLU A 75 -14.34 9.70 7.72
CA GLU A 75 -14.10 10.83 6.81
C GLU A 75 -15.02 10.80 5.58
N LEU A 76 -15.34 9.61 5.07
CA LEU A 76 -16.27 9.45 3.95
C LEU A 76 -17.66 9.98 4.29
N LYS A 77 -18.15 9.76 5.51
CA LYS A 77 -19.44 10.30 5.97
C LYS A 77 -19.46 11.83 5.91
N LYS A 78 -18.44 12.48 6.47
CA LYS A 78 -18.32 13.95 6.43
C LYS A 78 -18.29 14.51 5.00
N VAL A 79 -17.53 13.88 4.11
CA VAL A 79 -17.44 14.33 2.72
C VAL A 79 -18.76 14.20 1.99
N ARG A 80 -19.56 13.16 2.28
CA ARG A 80 -20.90 13.01 1.70
C ARG A 80 -21.86 14.09 2.17
N GLU A 81 -21.83 14.41 3.45
CA GLU A 81 -22.60 15.53 4.02
C GLU A 81 -22.23 16.86 3.33
N GLU A 82 -20.93 17.14 3.16
CA GLU A 82 -20.44 18.34 2.42
C GLU A 82 -20.91 18.36 0.95
N ILE A 83 -20.94 17.20 0.28
CA ILE A 83 -21.42 17.06 -1.10
C ILE A 83 -22.91 17.33 -1.19
N GLU A 84 -23.72 16.76 -0.29
CA GLU A 84 -25.17 16.92 -0.26
C GLU A 84 -25.55 18.39 -0.07
N GLU A 85 -24.92 19.09 0.87
CA GLU A 85 -25.10 20.52 1.09
C GLU A 85 -24.72 21.35 -0.15
N THR A 86 -23.55 21.08 -0.72
CA THR A 86 -23.07 21.79 -1.93
C THR A 86 -23.99 21.54 -3.11
N ASN A 87 -24.49 20.31 -3.28
CA ASN A 87 -25.38 19.94 -4.37
C ASN A 87 -26.74 20.63 -4.24
N ALA A 88 -27.31 20.65 -3.03
CA ALA A 88 -28.56 21.37 -2.76
C ALA A 88 -28.44 22.87 -3.09
N SER A 89 -27.32 23.51 -2.71
CA SER A 89 -27.05 24.91 -3.05
C SER A 89 -26.94 25.14 -4.56
N ILE A 90 -26.33 24.21 -5.31
CA ILE A 90 -26.16 24.32 -6.76
C ILE A 90 -27.50 24.16 -7.49
N ILE A 91 -28.33 23.18 -7.08
CA ILE A 91 -29.65 22.94 -7.66
C ILE A 91 -30.57 24.14 -7.42
N ALA A 92 -30.50 24.74 -6.23
CA ALA A 92 -31.29 25.94 -5.91
C ALA A 92 -30.90 27.17 -6.77
N SER A 93 -29.66 27.25 -7.26
CA SER A 93 -29.16 28.41 -8.01
C SER A 93 -29.16 28.26 -9.53
N HIS A 94 -29.37 27.06 -10.08
CA HIS A 94 -29.22 26.81 -11.51
C HIS A 94 -30.33 25.92 -12.10
N SER A 95 -30.98 26.42 -13.16
CA SER A 95 -32.06 25.75 -13.91
C SER A 95 -31.84 25.84 -15.43
N ASP A 96 -30.60 26.05 -15.89
CA ASP A 96 -30.29 26.25 -17.32
C ASP A 96 -29.85 24.95 -18.01
N VAL A 97 -30.17 24.79 -19.30
CA VAL A 97 -29.79 23.65 -20.15
C VAL A 97 -28.27 23.52 -20.26
N ASN A 98 -27.54 24.65 -20.29
CA ASN A 98 -26.08 24.67 -20.30
C ASN A 98 -25.47 24.04 -19.03
N PHE A 99 -26.16 24.15 -17.90
CA PHE A 99 -25.71 23.59 -16.64
C PHE A 99 -25.76 22.05 -16.67
N ASN A 100 -26.80 21.47 -17.27
CA ASN A 100 -26.93 20.01 -17.40
C ASN A 100 -25.82 19.41 -18.27
N GLN A 101 -25.43 20.06 -19.36
CA GLN A 101 -24.30 19.60 -20.20
C GLN A 101 -22.98 19.62 -19.42
N GLN A 102 -22.73 20.67 -18.62
CA GLN A 102 -21.53 20.73 -17.78
C GLN A 102 -21.51 19.65 -16.70
N LEU A 103 -22.67 19.30 -16.16
CA LEU A 103 -22.83 18.22 -15.18
C LEU A 103 -22.48 16.87 -15.79
N GLU A 104 -22.96 16.58 -16.99
CA GLU A 104 -22.69 15.33 -17.71
C GLU A 104 -21.20 15.14 -18.04
N LEU A 105 -20.53 16.19 -18.52
CA LEU A 105 -19.08 16.19 -18.73
C LEU A 105 -18.32 15.93 -17.43
N LEU A 106 -18.78 16.52 -16.31
CA LEU A 106 -18.19 16.29 -15.00
C LEU A 106 -18.35 14.83 -14.57
N HIS A 107 -19.55 14.25 -14.71
CA HIS A 107 -19.80 12.84 -14.36
C HIS A 107 -18.91 11.89 -15.17
N THR A 108 -18.75 12.14 -16.47
CA THR A 108 -17.85 11.36 -17.33
C THR A 108 -16.40 11.43 -16.84
N SER A 109 -15.91 12.64 -16.55
CA SER A 109 -14.57 12.85 -15.99
C SER A 109 -14.38 12.15 -14.63
N MET A 110 -15.40 12.15 -13.78
CA MET A 110 -15.37 11.45 -12.48
C MET A 110 -15.33 9.92 -12.64
N ALA A 111 -16.04 9.38 -13.64
CA ALA A 111 -16.01 7.95 -13.94
C ALA A 111 -14.62 7.49 -14.39
N GLU A 112 -13.97 8.23 -15.29
CA GLU A 112 -12.59 7.97 -15.73
C GLU A 112 -11.60 8.04 -14.58
N PHE A 113 -11.69 9.09 -13.75
CA PHE A 113 -10.85 9.27 -12.58
C PHE A 113 -10.97 8.09 -11.60
N LYS A 114 -12.20 7.66 -11.30
CA LYS A 114 -12.49 6.49 -10.48
C LYS A 114 -11.88 5.23 -11.07
N GLN A 115 -12.06 4.99 -12.36
CA GLN A 115 -11.53 3.81 -13.06
C GLN A 115 -10.00 3.76 -13.00
N GLY A 116 -9.32 4.89 -13.21
CA GLY A 116 -7.85 4.97 -13.11
C GLY A 116 -7.33 4.58 -11.72
N ILE A 117 -7.96 5.07 -10.65
CA ILE A 117 -7.59 4.69 -9.28
C ILE A 117 -7.88 3.20 -9.04
N GLN A 118 -9.04 2.69 -9.47
CA GLN A 118 -9.41 1.28 -9.32
C GLN A 118 -8.40 0.35 -9.99
N GLN A 119 -8.03 0.61 -11.24
CA GLN A 119 -7.04 -0.20 -11.95
C GLN A 119 -5.69 -0.23 -11.22
N MET A 120 -5.24 0.92 -10.71
CA MET A 120 -4.03 0.97 -9.89
C MET A 120 -4.15 0.11 -8.62
N LYS A 121 -5.28 0.19 -7.91
CA LYS A 121 -5.53 -0.58 -6.67
C LYS A 121 -5.58 -2.07 -6.95
N ILE A 122 -6.27 -2.49 -8.02
CA ILE A 122 -6.32 -3.88 -8.50
C ILE A 122 -4.91 -4.40 -8.80
N ARG A 123 -4.10 -3.62 -9.54
CA ARG A 123 -2.70 -3.99 -9.82
C ARG A 123 -1.88 -4.18 -8.54
N LYS A 124 -2.03 -3.28 -7.57
CA LYS A 124 -1.37 -3.39 -6.24
C LYS A 124 -1.84 -4.64 -5.50
N PHE A 125 -3.14 -4.92 -5.47
CA PHE A 125 -3.69 -6.10 -4.82
C PHE A 125 -3.21 -7.40 -5.47
N ARG A 126 -3.20 -7.49 -6.80
CA ARG A 126 -2.66 -8.65 -7.53
C ARG A 126 -1.19 -8.88 -7.22
N ARG A 127 -0.37 -7.82 -7.30
CA ARG A 127 1.06 -7.89 -6.95
C ARG A 127 1.26 -8.37 -5.52
N ASP A 128 0.50 -7.83 -4.59
CA ASP A 128 0.61 -8.20 -3.18
C ASP A 128 0.13 -9.64 -2.94
N THR A 129 -0.86 -10.12 -3.70
CA THR A 129 -1.32 -11.52 -3.71
C THR A 129 -0.22 -12.48 -4.16
N LEU A 130 0.56 -12.10 -5.19
CA LEU A 130 1.70 -12.90 -5.64
C LEU A 130 2.78 -13.04 -4.56
N ASP A 131 2.95 -12.04 -3.69
CA ASP A 131 3.92 -12.18 -2.58
C ASP A 131 3.52 -13.28 -1.59
N TYR A 132 2.22 -13.45 -1.34
CA TYR A 132 1.73 -14.51 -0.47
C TYR A 132 1.85 -15.88 -1.15
N LYS A 133 1.51 -15.97 -2.44
CA LYS A 133 1.65 -17.23 -3.20
C LYS A 133 3.10 -17.70 -3.29
N GLU A 134 4.04 -16.78 -3.50
CA GLU A 134 5.47 -17.10 -3.64
C GLU A 134 6.24 -17.03 -2.31
N SER A 135 5.56 -16.88 -1.16
CA SER A 135 6.19 -16.76 0.16
C SER A 135 7.26 -15.66 0.26
N ARG A 136 7.04 -14.53 -0.45
CA ARG A 136 7.93 -13.35 -0.47
C ARG A 136 7.55 -12.25 0.53
N VAL A 137 6.58 -12.51 1.41
CA VAL A 137 6.09 -11.55 2.40
C VAL A 137 7.20 -11.15 3.39
N TYR A 138 8.01 -12.12 3.81
CA TYR A 138 9.13 -11.95 4.71
C TYR A 138 10.44 -12.39 4.03
N PRO A 139 11.11 -11.52 3.25
CA PRO A 139 12.31 -11.89 2.51
C PRO A 139 13.46 -12.38 3.40
N TRP A 140 13.52 -11.91 4.65
CA TRP A 140 14.55 -12.31 5.62
C TRP A 140 14.35 -13.73 6.16
N LEU A 141 13.18 -14.33 5.99
CA LEU A 141 12.90 -15.71 6.41
C LEU A 141 13.55 -16.71 5.44
N ASN A 142 13.57 -16.39 4.15
CA ASN A 142 14.15 -17.22 3.09
C ASN A 142 15.58 -16.76 2.81
N ARG A 143 16.52 -17.01 3.74
CA ARG A 143 17.93 -16.61 3.60
C ARG A 143 18.69 -17.40 2.53
N ASP A 144 18.17 -18.55 2.11
CA ASP A 144 18.72 -19.38 1.02
C ASP A 144 18.31 -18.90 -0.38
N SER A 145 17.43 -17.91 -0.45
CA SER A 145 17.06 -17.23 -1.69
C SER A 145 18.23 -16.38 -2.17
N THR A 146 19.03 -16.93 -3.08
CA THR A 146 20.10 -16.28 -3.85
C THR A 146 19.64 -15.08 -4.69
N PHE A 147 18.44 -14.56 -4.45
CA PHE A 147 17.98 -13.27 -4.95
C PHE A 147 18.75 -12.14 -4.25
N SER A 148 20.03 -12.04 -4.59
CA SER A 148 20.78 -10.79 -4.57
C SER A 148 19.88 -9.74 -5.16
N ARG A 149 19.43 -8.80 -4.31
CA ARG A 149 18.82 -7.55 -4.77
C ARG A 149 19.70 -7.06 -5.93
N PRO A 150 19.16 -6.84 -7.14
CA PRO A 150 19.96 -6.30 -8.21
C PRO A 150 20.57 -5.01 -7.67
N SER A 151 21.88 -5.05 -7.45
CA SER A 151 22.66 -3.89 -7.06
C SER A 151 22.36 -2.88 -8.13
N ARG A 152 21.65 -1.81 -7.76
CA ARG A 152 21.32 -0.72 -8.65
C ARG A 152 22.67 -0.10 -9.00
N LYS A 153 23.30 -0.60 -10.07
CA LYS A 153 24.50 0.00 -10.65
C LYS A 153 24.10 1.43 -10.95
N VAL A 154 24.54 2.35 -10.11
CA VAL A 154 24.49 3.77 -10.38
C VAL A 154 25.37 3.94 -11.61
N ARG A 155 24.74 4.05 -12.77
CA ARG A 155 25.40 4.45 -14.00
C ARG A 155 25.79 5.92 -13.76
N PHE A 156 27.03 6.14 -13.34
CA PHE A 156 27.67 7.44 -13.51
C PHE A 156 27.90 7.57 -15.01
N GLU A 157 26.94 8.16 -15.72
CA GLU A 157 27.17 8.71 -17.04
C GLU A 157 27.48 10.20 -16.83
N ASP A 158 28.77 10.53 -16.93
CA ASP A 158 29.19 11.85 -17.36
C ASP A 158 28.83 11.98 -18.83
N GLU A 159 27.80 12.76 -19.17
CA GLU A 159 27.91 13.72 -20.26
C GLU A 159 26.74 14.72 -20.27
N ALA A 160 27.08 15.95 -20.64
CA ALA A 160 26.26 17.14 -20.55
C ALA A 160 25.56 17.47 -21.88
N LEU A 161 24.49 18.29 -21.76
CA LEU A 161 23.84 19.15 -22.79
C LEU A 161 22.99 18.39 -23.84
N HIS A 162 21.71 18.67 -24.07
CA HIS A 162 21.08 19.97 -24.33
C HIS A 162 19.58 20.05 -23.92
N THR A 163 19.17 21.27 -23.57
CA THR A 163 17.82 21.90 -23.58
C THR A 163 16.99 21.58 -24.83
N SER A 164 15.65 21.48 -24.82
CA SER A 164 14.66 22.50 -24.40
C SER A 164 13.21 21.98 -24.24
N ALA A 165 12.50 22.62 -23.30
CA ALA A 165 11.07 22.98 -23.20
C ALA A 165 9.94 22.09 -23.80
N SER A 166 9.00 21.68 -22.93
CA SER A 166 7.57 21.92 -23.18
C SER A 166 6.79 22.00 -21.86
N SER A 167 5.88 22.98 -21.84
CA SER A 167 5.01 23.46 -20.78
C SER A 167 3.88 22.47 -20.47
N GLY A 168 3.40 22.42 -19.21
CA GLY A 168 2.14 21.75 -18.93
C GLY A 168 1.92 21.32 -17.48
N ASP A 169 1.46 22.28 -16.68
CA ASP A 169 0.46 22.13 -15.63
C ASP A 169 0.86 21.62 -14.23
N SER A 170 0.31 22.34 -13.26
CA SER A 170 0.65 22.39 -11.85
C SER A 170 -0.27 21.51 -10.99
N GLU A 171 0.37 20.79 -10.07
CA GLU A 171 -0.03 20.68 -8.65
C GLU A 171 -1.34 19.94 -8.29
N VAL A 172 -1.22 18.72 -7.75
CA VAL A 172 -1.41 18.40 -6.31
C VAL A 172 -1.19 16.90 -6.07
N ASP A 173 0.04 16.49 -5.77
CA ASP A 173 0.35 15.11 -5.36
C ASP A 173 0.95 15.14 -3.94
N PHE A 174 0.12 15.50 -2.97
CA PHE A 174 0.56 15.88 -1.61
C PHE A 174 0.61 14.73 -0.58
N PHE A 175 0.23 13.49 -0.89
CA PHE A 175 0.16 12.44 0.16
C PHE A 175 0.98 11.16 -0.01
N ILE A 176 1.81 10.99 -1.05
CA ILE A 176 2.77 9.86 -1.10
C ILE A 176 4.16 10.31 -1.58
N ARG A 177 4.81 11.22 -0.83
CA ARG A 177 6.26 11.39 -0.89
C ARG A 177 6.86 11.37 0.51
N SER A 178 6.95 10.15 1.04
CA SER A 178 7.67 9.86 2.28
C SER A 178 9.06 10.48 2.23
N HIS A 179 9.39 11.21 3.30
CA HIS A 179 10.62 11.97 3.53
C HIS A 179 11.89 11.32 2.97
N LYS A 180 12.37 11.84 1.84
CA LYS A 180 13.77 11.75 1.48
C LYS A 180 14.49 12.78 2.34
N ARG A 181 15.05 12.37 3.47
CA ARG A 181 15.90 13.25 4.28
C ARG A 181 17.12 13.65 3.44
N ASP A 182 17.18 14.93 3.08
CA ASP A 182 18.41 15.57 2.64
C ASP A 182 19.42 15.55 3.77
N ARG A 183 20.40 14.63 3.69
CA ARG A 183 21.65 14.75 4.43
C ARG A 183 22.52 15.77 3.70
N LYS A 184 22.39 17.04 4.06
CA LYS A 184 23.39 18.07 3.72
C LYS A 184 24.71 17.72 4.41
N SER A 185 25.70 17.43 3.59
CA SER A 185 27.12 17.38 3.91
C SER A 185 27.54 18.74 4.48
N SER A 186 27.94 18.79 5.75
CA SER A 186 28.74 19.88 6.30
C SER A 186 30.18 19.39 6.45
N LYS A 187 31.07 19.94 5.63
CA LYS A 187 32.51 19.85 5.80
C LYS A 187 32.87 20.72 7.00
N ASN A 188 33.54 20.18 8.00
CA ASN A 188 34.50 20.89 8.84
C ASN A 188 35.46 19.87 9.45
N GLY A 189 36.75 20.13 9.25
CA GLY A 189 37.84 19.23 9.61
C GLY A 189 38.17 19.27 11.10
N THR A 190 38.57 18.12 11.62
CA THR A 190 39.47 18.00 12.78
C THR A 190 40.20 16.66 12.63
N GLN A 191 41.52 16.72 12.45
CA GLN A 191 42.43 15.57 12.40
C GLN A 191 42.77 15.12 13.82
N ILE A 192 42.54 13.85 14.19
CA ILE A 192 43.21 13.15 15.30
C ILE A 192 43.23 11.63 14.98
N PRO A 193 44.30 10.86 15.34
CA PRO A 193 44.76 9.69 14.57
C PRO A 193 44.27 8.31 15.05
N THR A 194 44.48 7.34 14.16
CA THR A 194 44.24 5.89 14.23
C THR A 194 45.03 5.17 15.32
N PRO A 195 44.49 4.04 15.85
CA PRO A 195 45.33 2.89 16.14
C PRO A 195 44.83 1.57 15.53
N GLN A 196 45.68 0.56 15.67
CA GLN A 196 45.95 -0.51 14.72
C GLN A 196 45.06 -1.76 14.86
N LYS A 197 45.11 -2.55 13.78
CA LYS A 197 44.63 -3.93 13.62
C LYS A 197 45.06 -4.83 14.77
N THR A 198 44.14 -5.69 15.23
CA THR A 198 44.51 -7.04 15.68
C THR A 198 43.57 -8.09 15.10
N THR A 199 44.20 -9.19 14.70
CA THR A 199 43.65 -10.40 14.11
C THR A 199 43.14 -11.34 15.21
N ARG A 200 42.05 -12.09 14.98
CA ARG A 200 41.94 -13.43 15.57
C ARG A 200 40.94 -14.36 14.86
N ARG A 201 41.46 -15.56 14.60
CA ARG A 201 40.87 -16.80 14.08
C ARG A 201 39.91 -17.48 15.08
N GLY A 202 39.04 -18.35 14.57
CA GLY A 202 38.43 -19.50 15.26
C GLY A 202 36.99 -19.76 14.78
N ARG A 203 36.64 -20.69 13.88
CA ARG A 203 36.77 -22.17 13.78
C ARG A 203 35.69 -22.94 14.57
N ARG A 204 35.04 -23.90 13.86
CA ARG A 204 34.12 -24.99 14.28
C ARG A 204 32.66 -24.57 14.53
N GLY A 205 31.62 -25.27 14.09
CA GLY A 205 31.46 -26.65 13.59
C GLY A 205 30.26 -27.26 14.32
N GLY A 206 29.32 -27.91 13.61
CA GLY A 206 28.27 -28.70 14.28
C GLY A 206 26.98 -28.92 13.48
N LYS A 207 26.86 -30.10 12.87
CA LYS A 207 25.61 -30.68 12.34
C LYS A 207 24.68 -31.08 13.50
N ARG A 208 23.35 -31.03 13.30
CA ARG A 208 22.42 -32.06 13.82
C ARG A 208 21.05 -32.02 13.11
N ARG A 209 20.48 -33.21 12.94
CA ARG A 209 19.26 -33.62 12.20
C ARG A 209 18.04 -33.75 13.13
N HIS A 210 16.88 -34.07 12.51
CA HIS A 210 15.61 -34.68 13.00
C HIS A 210 14.43 -33.69 13.13
N SER A 211 13.43 -33.69 12.22
CA SER A 211 12.16 -34.50 12.15
C SER A 211 11.20 -34.22 13.31
N ALA A 212 9.86 -34.12 13.26
CA ALA A 212 8.77 -34.14 12.27
C ALA A 212 7.46 -33.76 13.05
N THR A 213 6.30 -33.65 12.37
CA THR A 213 4.89 -33.66 12.90
C THR A 213 4.42 -32.39 13.65
N SER A 214 3.17 -31.91 13.63
CA SER A 214 1.90 -32.19 12.91
C SER A 214 0.88 -31.11 13.33
N SER A 215 -0.05 -30.78 12.43
CA SER A 215 -1.47 -30.38 12.66
C SER A 215 -1.84 -29.35 13.74
N GLU A 216 -2.52 -28.26 13.34
CA GLU A 216 -3.90 -28.01 13.77
C GLU A 216 -4.54 -26.84 13.02
N GLU A 217 -5.82 -27.04 12.71
CA GLU A 217 -6.73 -26.20 11.95
C GLU A 217 -7.21 -24.97 12.75
N GLY A 218 -7.62 -23.93 12.04
CA GLY A 218 -8.28 -22.78 12.61
C GLY A 218 -8.95 -21.93 11.54
N SER A 219 -10.10 -22.40 11.05
CA SER A 219 -11.03 -21.59 10.24
C SER A 219 -11.65 -20.47 11.07
N PRO A 220 -11.76 -19.24 10.53
CA PRO A 220 -12.71 -18.25 11.02
C PRO A 220 -13.94 -18.12 10.08
N PRO A 221 -15.02 -17.50 10.58
CA PRO A 221 -16.39 -17.81 10.19
C PRO A 221 -16.88 -17.05 8.96
N LYS A 222 -17.94 -17.60 8.38
CA LYS A 222 -18.71 -17.06 7.26
C LYS A 222 -19.63 -15.91 7.71
N ASP A 223 -20.02 -15.14 6.70
CA ASP A 223 -21.18 -14.22 6.63
C ASP A 223 -21.00 -12.81 7.20
N ASN A 224 -20.64 -11.84 6.31
CA ASN A 224 -21.62 -10.90 5.74
C ASN A 224 -20.98 -9.74 4.94
N LEU A 225 -21.76 -9.28 3.95
CA LEU A 225 -21.62 -8.08 3.11
C LEU A 225 -20.57 -8.11 1.99
N ILE A 226 -21.07 -8.57 0.83
CA ILE A 226 -20.46 -8.51 -0.49
C ILE A 226 -20.44 -7.04 -0.96
N PHE A 227 -19.26 -6.44 -1.08
CA PHE A 227 -19.05 -5.31 -1.99
C PHE A 227 -17.92 -5.70 -2.93
N ASN A 228 -18.31 -6.18 -4.11
CA ASN A 228 -17.40 -6.64 -5.15
C ASN A 228 -16.68 -5.43 -5.77
N LEU A 229 -15.35 -5.37 -5.65
CA LEU A 229 -14.52 -4.44 -6.43
C LEU A 229 -14.52 -4.75 -7.94
N THR A 230 -15.21 -5.80 -8.37
CA THR A 230 -15.26 -6.27 -9.76
C THR A 230 -16.40 -5.68 -10.59
N GLY A 231 -17.36 -4.96 -9.99
CA GLY A 231 -18.47 -4.36 -10.76
C GLY A 231 -19.34 -5.37 -11.50
N GLN A 232 -19.40 -6.62 -11.03
CA GLN A 232 -20.35 -7.62 -11.53
C GLN A 232 -21.38 -7.93 -10.44
N GLU A 233 -22.65 -7.64 -10.75
CA GLU A 233 -23.82 -8.21 -10.05
C GLU A 233 -23.80 -9.73 -10.25
N LEU A 234 -23.79 -10.47 -9.14
CA LEU A 234 -24.03 -11.90 -9.16
C LEU A 234 -25.53 -12.11 -8.97
N HIS A 235 -26.19 -12.49 -10.06
CA HIS A 235 -27.56 -12.99 -10.05
C HIS A 235 -27.60 -14.31 -9.26
N PRO A 236 -28.51 -14.50 -8.29
CA PRO A 236 -28.71 -15.80 -7.67
C PRO A 236 -29.23 -16.76 -8.74
N GLN A 237 -28.55 -17.90 -8.93
CA GLN A 237 -29.13 -19.02 -9.64
C GLN A 237 -30.01 -19.80 -8.68
N GLU A 238 -31.25 -20.03 -9.10
CA GLU A 238 -32.22 -20.92 -8.46
C GLU A 238 -31.67 -22.35 -8.42
N GLU A 239 -31.77 -22.98 -7.25
CA GLU A 239 -31.53 -24.41 -7.06
C GLU A 239 -32.69 -25.22 -7.66
N LEU A 240 -32.34 -26.24 -8.44
CA LEU A 240 -33.16 -27.41 -8.77
C LEU A 240 -32.45 -28.66 -8.25
#